data_AF-A0AAJ2MP85-F1
#
_entry.id   AF-A0AAJ2MP85-F1
#
_cell.length_a   1.000
_cell.length_b   1.000
_cell.length_c   1.000
_cell.angle_alpha   90.00
_cell.angle_beta   90.00
_cell.angle_gamma   90.00
#
_symmetry.space_group_name_H-M   'P 1'
#
loop_
_entity.id
_entity.type
_entity.pdbx_description
1 polymer ?
#
loop_
_entity_poly.entity_id
_entity_poly.type
_entity_poly.pdbx_seq_one_letter_code
_entity_poly.pdbx_strand_id
1 'polypeptide(L)'
;MSNWKKYRKKTIYLLLTIVFSGIFAVLLQPFLTDKALDVLVNIYSILAGFLVGVIALIGDPSSLPTGSWRVAENATQNTFRKLRSTKNLLYVYLLTLFAIFSYKLLAVPHALDVIKTTHWGLVILPYLSDFKVFVEQVILFLSFIAFSYSFTLPNSLFNIQKARVEKEIENRREQANIK
;
A
#
# COMPACT_ATOMS: atom_id res chain seq x y z
N MET A 1 -21.15 -5.91 -21.84
CA MET A 1 -21.66 -5.51 -20.50
C MET A 1 -21.20 -6.42 -19.33
N SER A 2 -20.14 -7.23 -19.47
CA SER A 2 -19.67 -8.18 -18.42
C SER A 2 -18.72 -7.57 -17.37
N ASN A 3 -17.98 -6.51 -17.73
CA ASN A 3 -16.95 -5.94 -16.85
C ASN A 3 -17.50 -5.14 -15.64
N TRP A 4 -18.76 -4.71 -15.66
CA TRP A 4 -19.32 -3.84 -14.61
C TRP A 4 -19.42 -4.52 -13.25
N LYS A 5 -19.80 -5.81 -13.19
CA LYS A 5 -19.85 -6.58 -11.93
C LYS A 5 -18.46 -6.75 -11.30
N LYS A 6 -17.41 -6.88 -12.13
CA LYS A 6 -16.01 -7.04 -11.69
C LYS A 6 -15.47 -5.75 -11.08
N TYR A 7 -15.74 -4.60 -11.73
CA TYR A 7 -15.40 -3.30 -11.16
C TYR A 7 -16.23 -2.98 -9.91
N ARG A 8 -17.54 -3.30 -9.90
CA ARG A 8 -18.42 -3.06 -8.75
C ARG A 8 -17.95 -3.77 -7.48
N LYS A 9 -17.53 -5.03 -7.55
CA LYS A 9 -16.98 -5.76 -6.39
C LYS A 9 -15.70 -5.11 -5.85
N LYS A 10 -14.80 -4.66 -6.74
CA LYS A 10 -13.56 -3.98 -6.35
C LYS A 10 -13.82 -2.61 -5.71
N THR A 11 -14.76 -1.84 -6.26
CA THR A 11 -15.15 -0.53 -5.72
C THR A 11 -15.91 -0.64 -4.40
N ILE A 12 -16.80 -1.62 -4.26
CA ILE A 12 -17.48 -1.92 -2.99
C ILE A 12 -16.48 -2.33 -1.93
N TYR A 13 -15.51 -3.20 -2.27
CA TYR A 13 -14.45 -3.58 -1.33
C TYR A 13 -13.66 -2.35 -0.88
N LEU A 14 -13.23 -1.48 -1.80
CA LEU A 14 -12.53 -0.23 -1.44
C LEU A 14 -13.36 0.70 -0.54
N LEU A 15 -14.64 0.91 -0.87
CA LEU A 15 -15.54 1.73 -0.05
C LEU A 15 -15.72 1.15 1.35
N LEU A 16 -15.90 -0.17 1.43
CA LEU A 16 -16.07 -0.88 2.68
C LEU A 16 -14.77 -0.80 3.52
N THR A 17 -13.60 -0.98 2.91
CA THR A 17 -12.31 -0.79 3.59
C THR A 17 -12.13 0.65 4.08
N ILE A 18 -12.54 1.67 3.32
CA ILE A 18 -12.46 3.08 3.75
C ILE A 18 -13.35 3.32 4.97
N VAL A 19 -14.60 2.86 4.94
CA VAL A 19 -15.55 3.02 6.05
C VAL A 19 -15.06 2.29 7.30
N PHE A 20 -14.66 1.02 7.15
CA PHE A 20 -14.10 0.25 8.26
C PHE A 20 -12.84 0.90 8.81
N SER A 21 -11.94 1.38 7.94
CA SER A 21 -10.72 2.04 8.38
C SER A 21 -11.00 3.34 9.14
N GLY A 22 -12.03 4.10 8.77
CA GLY A 22 -12.44 5.30 9.50
C GLY A 22 -12.96 4.97 10.90
N ILE A 23 -13.81 3.95 11.00
CA ILE A 23 -14.35 3.48 12.29
C ILE A 23 -13.23 2.95 13.18
N PHE A 24 -12.34 2.12 12.62
CA PHE A 24 -11.20 1.56 13.36
C PHE A 24 -10.20 2.64 13.77
N ALA A 25 -9.98 3.68 12.97
CA ALA A 25 -9.07 4.76 13.33
C ALA A 25 -9.53 5.51 14.58
N VAL A 26 -10.83 5.82 14.69
CA VAL A 26 -11.38 6.51 15.87
C VAL A 26 -11.40 5.60 17.09
N LEU A 27 -11.77 4.32 16.91
CA LEU A 27 -11.90 3.37 18.02
C LEU A 27 -10.55 2.88 18.56
N LEU A 28 -9.54 2.72 17.69
CA LEU A 28 -8.20 2.25 18.08
C LEU A 28 -7.24 3.39 18.45
N GLN A 29 -7.60 4.65 18.21
CA GLN A 29 -6.80 5.79 18.61
C GLN A 29 -6.33 5.75 20.07
N PRO A 30 -7.18 5.49 21.09
CA PRO A 30 -6.73 5.47 22.48
C PRO A 30 -5.72 4.36 22.79
N PHE A 31 -5.60 3.35 21.92
CA PHE A 31 -4.64 2.26 22.07
C PHE A 31 -3.30 2.54 21.36
N LEU A 32 -3.17 3.68 20.69
CA LEU A 32 -1.95 4.05 19.97
C LEU A 32 -0.87 4.53 20.94
N THR A 33 -0.03 3.58 21.36
CA THR A 33 1.18 3.85 22.16
C THR A 33 2.41 4.00 21.26
N ASP A 34 3.48 4.62 21.76
CA ASP A 34 4.73 4.76 21.01
C ASP A 34 5.33 3.43 20.55
N LYS A 35 5.16 2.38 21.38
CA LYS A 35 5.56 1.01 21.06
C LYS A 35 4.74 0.42 19.91
N ALA A 36 3.43 0.71 19.87
CA ALA A 36 2.58 0.26 18.77
C ALA A 36 3.00 0.92 17.44
N LEU A 37 3.41 2.19 17.47
CA LEU A 37 3.95 2.89 16.30
C LEU A 37 5.28 2.28 15.83
N ASP A 38 6.17 1.88 16.73
CA ASP A 38 7.42 1.19 16.36
C ASP A 38 7.15 -0.16 15.68
N VAL A 39 6.21 -0.94 16.23
CA VAL A 39 5.77 -2.19 15.60
C VAL A 39 5.19 -1.92 14.21
N LEU A 40 4.40 -0.87 14.06
CA LEU A 40 3.81 -0.50 12.78
C LEU A 40 4.90 -0.11 11.76
N VAL A 41 5.88 0.71 12.15
CA VAL A 41 7.04 1.06 11.30
C VAL A 41 7.81 -0.18 10.86
N ASN A 42 8.02 -1.15 11.76
CA ASN A 42 8.72 -2.40 11.45
C ASN A 42 7.96 -3.23 10.40
N ILE A 43 6.65 -3.44 10.60
CA ILE A 43 5.81 -4.17 9.64
C ILE A 43 5.80 -3.47 8.28
N TYR A 44 5.65 -2.14 8.28
CA TYR A 44 5.61 -1.34 7.07
C TYR A 44 6.94 -1.33 6.31
N SER A 45 8.07 -1.33 7.02
CA SER A 45 9.40 -1.40 6.41
C SER A 45 9.64 -2.74 5.71
N ILE A 46 9.25 -3.86 6.35
CA ILE A 46 9.34 -5.19 5.75
C ILE A 46 8.43 -5.28 4.52
N LEU A 47 7.17 -4.82 4.63
CA LEU A 47 6.21 -4.84 3.53
C LEU A 47 6.64 -3.95 2.35
N ALA A 48 7.22 -2.78 2.63
CA ALA A 48 7.75 -1.89 1.60
C ALA A 48 8.88 -2.57 0.81
N GLY A 49 9.80 -3.24 1.49
CA GLY A 49 10.86 -4.03 0.84
C GLY A 49 10.29 -5.15 -0.04
N PHE A 50 9.33 -5.91 0.48
CA PHE A 50 8.62 -6.93 -0.29
C PHE A 50 7.93 -6.35 -1.53
N LEU A 51 7.28 -5.19 -1.39
CA LEU A 51 6.55 -4.54 -2.46
C LEU A 51 7.47 -4.05 -3.59
N VAL A 52 8.64 -3.51 -3.25
CA VAL A 52 9.68 -3.16 -4.22
C VAL A 52 10.12 -4.41 -5.00
N GLY A 53 10.30 -5.55 -4.31
CA GLY A 53 10.59 -6.83 -4.95
C GLY A 53 9.49 -7.29 -5.92
N VAL A 54 8.22 -7.16 -5.52
CA VAL A 54 7.07 -7.48 -6.39
C VAL A 54 7.03 -6.56 -7.62
N ILE A 55 7.29 -5.25 -7.44
CA ILE A 55 7.35 -4.28 -8.54
C ILE A 55 8.48 -4.65 -9.52
N ALA A 56 9.66 -5.03 -9.02
CA ALA A 56 10.77 -5.47 -9.85
C ALA A 56 10.43 -6.74 -10.64
N LEU A 57 9.81 -7.74 -10.00
CA LEU A 57 9.43 -9.01 -10.64
C LEU A 57 8.33 -8.83 -11.70
N ILE A 58 7.36 -7.96 -11.46
CA ILE A 58 6.30 -7.66 -12.43
C ILE A 58 6.81 -6.73 -13.54
N GLY A 59 7.76 -5.83 -13.22
CA GLY A 59 8.36 -4.88 -14.16
C GLY A 59 9.39 -5.49 -15.11
N ASP A 60 9.86 -6.72 -14.84
CA ASP A 60 10.80 -7.44 -15.70
C ASP A 60 10.21 -7.68 -17.10
N PRO A 61 10.87 -7.21 -18.19
CA PRO A 61 10.40 -7.43 -19.56
C PRO A 61 10.32 -8.90 -19.96
N SER A 62 11.02 -9.82 -19.26
CA SER A 62 10.86 -11.27 -19.43
C SER A 62 9.44 -11.76 -19.12
N SER A 63 8.63 -10.93 -18.46
CA SER A 63 7.22 -11.18 -18.18
C SER A 63 6.29 -11.00 -19.39
N LEU A 64 6.78 -10.37 -20.46
CA LEU A 64 5.96 -10.09 -21.64
C LEU A 64 5.75 -11.35 -22.47
N PRO A 65 4.55 -11.54 -23.06
CA PRO A 65 4.30 -12.70 -23.90
C PRO A 65 5.23 -12.74 -25.11
N THR A 66 5.82 -13.90 -25.40
CA THR A 66 6.50 -14.15 -26.68
C THR A 66 5.51 -14.02 -27.84
N GLY A 67 5.92 -13.35 -28.94
CA GLY A 67 5.08 -13.10 -30.11
C GLY A 67 5.45 -11.83 -30.89
N SER A 68 4.53 -11.34 -31.73
CA SER A 68 4.73 -10.08 -32.47
C SER A 68 4.62 -8.86 -31.55
N TRP A 69 5.26 -7.76 -31.94
CA TRP A 69 5.27 -6.50 -31.18
C TRP A 69 3.86 -6.00 -30.82
N ARG A 70 2.85 -6.27 -31.67
CA ARG A 70 1.44 -5.90 -31.43
C ARG A 70 0.81 -6.69 -30.28
N VAL A 71 1.15 -7.98 -30.15
CA VAL A 71 0.63 -8.83 -29.06
C VAL A 71 1.29 -8.43 -27.74
N ALA A 72 2.59 -8.16 -27.77
CA ALA A 72 3.32 -7.65 -26.60
C ALA A 72 2.75 -6.30 -26.14
N GLU A 73 2.51 -5.35 -27.04
CA GLU A 73 1.94 -4.03 -26.72
C GLU A 73 0.55 -4.12 -26.09
N ASN A 74 -0.31 -4.99 -26.62
CA ASN A 74 -1.67 -5.15 -26.09
C ASN A 74 -1.67 -5.81 -24.69
N ALA A 75 -0.75 -6.76 -24.45
CA ALA A 75 -0.57 -7.37 -23.13
C ALA A 75 0.04 -6.40 -22.11
N THR A 76 0.95 -5.55 -22.56
CA THR A 76 1.65 -4.52 -21.77
C THR A 76 0.66 -3.61 -21.05
N GLN A 77 -0.42 -3.17 -21.70
CA GLN A 77 -1.38 -2.27 -21.06
C GLN A 77 -2.04 -2.85 -19.80
N ASN A 78 -2.32 -4.16 -19.78
CA ASN A 78 -2.98 -4.78 -18.64
C ASN A 78 -1.99 -5.03 -17.48
N THR A 79 -0.75 -5.41 -17.80
CA THR A 79 0.34 -5.57 -16.82
C THR A 79 0.71 -4.24 -16.17
N PHE A 80 0.87 -3.17 -16.97
CA PHE A 80 1.18 -1.83 -16.45
C PHE A 80 0.05 -1.22 -15.61
N ARG A 81 -1.22 -1.56 -15.88
CA ARG A 81 -2.34 -1.16 -15.01
C ARG A 81 -2.23 -1.77 -13.61
N LYS A 82 -1.87 -3.06 -13.52
CA LYS A 82 -1.60 -3.72 -12.23
C LYS A 82 -0.37 -3.13 -11.56
N LEU A 83 0.72 -2.93 -12.30
CA LEU A 83 1.96 -2.34 -11.81
C LEU A 83 1.74 -0.92 -11.25
N ARG A 84 0.93 -0.10 -11.94
CA ARG A 84 0.55 1.25 -11.47
C ARG A 84 -0.17 1.20 -10.13
N SER A 85 -1.03 0.21 -9.92
CA SER A 85 -1.73 0.05 -8.64
C SER A 85 -0.76 -0.36 -7.52
N THR A 86 0.14 -1.30 -7.78
CA THR A 86 1.18 -1.72 -6.83
C THR A 86 2.13 -0.57 -6.51
N LYS A 87 2.48 0.25 -7.50
CA LYS A 87 3.26 1.49 -7.33
C LYS A 87 2.54 2.50 -6.43
N ASN A 88 1.24 2.74 -6.68
CA ASN A 88 0.45 3.67 -5.85
C ASN A 88 0.39 3.19 -4.41
N LEU A 89 0.26 1.88 -4.18
CA LEU A 89 0.33 1.32 -2.84
C LEU A 89 1.68 1.61 -2.18
N LEU A 90 2.81 1.42 -2.88
CA LEU A 90 4.14 1.73 -2.35
C LEU A 90 4.25 3.20 -1.89
N TYR A 91 3.69 4.14 -2.66
CA TYR A 91 3.68 5.53 -2.24
C TYR A 91 2.83 5.76 -0.98
N VAL A 92 1.70 5.07 -0.82
CA VAL A 92 0.91 5.15 0.42
C VAL A 92 1.72 4.63 1.62
N TYR A 93 2.47 3.52 1.44
CA TYR A 93 3.37 2.98 2.47
C TYR A 93 4.47 3.97 2.87
N LEU A 94 5.13 4.59 1.89
CA LEU A 94 6.17 5.60 2.16
C LEU A 94 5.57 6.84 2.83
N LEU A 95 4.38 7.27 2.41
CA LEU A 95 3.66 8.38 3.03
C LEU A 95 3.27 8.07 4.47
N THR A 96 2.78 6.85 4.77
CA THR A 96 2.49 6.42 6.15
C THR A 96 3.74 6.42 7.02
N LEU A 97 4.86 5.89 6.52
CA LEU A 97 6.13 5.89 7.24
C LEU A 97 6.62 7.31 7.52
N PHE A 98 6.54 8.18 6.52
CA PHE A 98 6.89 9.59 6.67
C PHE A 98 5.99 10.31 7.67
N ALA A 99 4.69 10.02 7.69
CA ALA A 99 3.75 10.57 8.66
C ALA A 99 4.06 10.10 10.09
N ILE A 100 4.38 8.81 10.29
CA ILE A 100 4.77 8.27 11.60
C ILE A 100 6.09 8.86 12.06
N PHE A 101 7.06 9.00 11.15
CA PHE A 101 8.34 9.65 11.44
C PHE A 101 8.15 11.10 11.86
N SER A 102 7.33 11.86 11.11
CA SER A 102 7.00 13.25 11.42
C SER A 102 6.29 13.36 12.77
N TYR A 103 5.34 12.47 13.05
CA TYR A 103 4.66 12.40 14.34
C TYR A 103 5.64 12.11 15.48
N LYS A 104 6.51 11.09 15.34
CA LYS A 104 7.51 10.75 16.37
C LYS A 104 8.49 11.88 16.61
N LEU A 105 8.89 12.62 15.57
CA LEU A 105 9.77 13.79 15.69
C LEU A 105 9.11 14.92 16.50
N LEU A 106 7.82 15.16 16.28
CA LEU A 106 7.06 16.23 16.95
C LEU A 106 6.56 15.84 18.35
N ALA A 107 6.32 14.55 18.60
CA ALA A 107 5.77 14.03 19.86
C ALA A 107 6.85 13.74 20.92
N VAL A 108 8.13 13.96 20.64
CA VAL A 108 9.20 13.77 21.64
C VAL A 108 8.98 14.72 22.83
N PRO A 109 9.02 14.22 24.08
CA PRO A 109 8.83 15.05 25.29
C PRO A 109 9.77 16.27 25.33
N HIS A 110 11.02 16.11 24.92
CA HIS A 110 11.99 17.20 24.80
C HIS A 110 11.60 18.27 23.78
N ALA A 111 10.94 17.91 22.66
CA ALA A 111 10.47 18.90 21.69
C ALA A 111 9.33 19.73 22.29
N LEU A 112 8.44 19.12 23.07
CA LEU A 112 7.38 19.82 23.79
C LEU A 112 7.95 20.78 24.84
N ASP A 113 9.03 20.43 25.51
CA ASP A 113 9.65 21.30 26.52
C ASP A 113 10.41 22.50 25.90
N VAL A 114 11.00 22.32 24.71
CA VAL A 114 11.56 23.43 23.89
C VAL A 114 10.45 24.36 23.38
N ILE A 115 9.29 23.81 22.99
CA ILE A 115 8.14 24.60 22.56
C ILE A 115 7.54 25.38 23.74
N LYS A 116 7.44 24.78 24.93
CA LYS A 116 6.96 25.44 26.15
C LYS A 116 7.86 26.58 26.63
N THR A 117 9.17 26.52 26.40
CA THR A 117 10.13 27.56 26.78
C THR A 117 10.17 28.74 25.82
N THR A 118 9.60 28.60 24.63
CA THR A 118 9.47 29.70 23.66
C THR A 118 8.26 30.57 24.02
N HIS A 119 8.39 31.92 23.99
CA HIS A 119 7.34 32.86 24.42
C HIS A 119 5.96 32.67 23.76
N TRP A 120 5.90 31.99 22.63
CA TRP A 120 4.68 31.68 21.87
C TRP A 120 4.04 30.33 22.23
N GLY A 121 4.68 29.51 23.07
CA GLY A 121 4.27 28.15 23.38
C GLY A 121 2.93 28.03 24.12
N LEU A 122 2.61 28.99 24.99
CA LEU A 122 1.36 28.97 25.77
C LEU A 122 0.10 29.16 24.93
N VAL A 123 0.19 29.89 23.82
CA VAL A 123 -0.95 30.12 22.90
C VAL A 123 -1.17 28.90 21.99
N ILE A 124 -0.13 28.13 21.69
CA ILE A 124 -0.13 27.05 20.69
C ILE A 124 -0.44 25.68 21.33
N LEU A 125 -0.14 25.51 22.63
CA LEU A 125 -0.38 24.27 23.38
C LEU A 125 -1.79 23.65 23.22
N PRO A 126 -2.91 24.40 23.34
CA PRO A 126 -4.24 23.79 23.21
C PRO A 126 -4.55 23.35 21.78
N TYR A 127 -3.99 24.02 20.77
CA TYR A 127 -4.14 23.61 19.36
C TYR A 127 -3.31 22.36 19.03
N LEU A 128 -2.20 22.14 19.74
CA LEU A 128 -1.30 21.03 19.50
C LEU A 128 -1.88 19.68 19.96
N SER A 129 -2.65 19.66 21.05
CA SER A 129 -3.28 18.43 21.55
C SER A 129 -4.33 17.88 20.59
N ASP A 130 -5.18 18.75 20.05
CA ASP A 130 -6.21 18.36 19.08
C ASP A 130 -5.58 17.96 17.74
N PHE A 131 -4.52 18.67 17.32
CA PHE A 131 -3.75 18.31 16.15
C PHE A 131 -3.07 16.95 16.29
N LYS A 132 -2.53 16.63 17.47
CA LYS A 132 -1.92 15.31 17.76
C LYS A 132 -2.93 14.18 17.54
N VAL A 133 -4.12 14.32 18.13
CA VAL A 133 -5.22 13.35 18.00
C VAL A 133 -5.61 13.16 16.55
N PHE A 134 -5.75 14.25 15.79
CA PHE A 134 -6.06 14.19 14.37
C PHE A 134 -4.97 13.46 13.56
N VAL A 135 -3.69 13.74 13.81
CA VAL A 135 -2.57 13.09 13.12
C VAL A 135 -2.54 11.58 13.42
N GLU A 136 -2.74 11.18 14.68
CA GLU A 136 -2.84 9.77 15.08
C GLU A 136 -3.97 9.04 14.33
N GLN A 137 -5.15 9.66 14.24
CA GLN A 137 -6.28 9.12 13.50
C GLN A 137 -5.97 8.97 12.01
N VAL A 138 -5.33 9.98 11.40
CA VAL A 138 -4.92 9.93 9.99
C VAL A 138 -3.90 8.81 9.76
N ILE A 139 -2.91 8.65 10.64
CA ILE A 139 -1.92 7.57 10.56
C ILE A 139 -2.60 6.21 10.64
N LEU A 140 -3.49 6.00 11.61
CA LEU A 140 -4.22 4.74 11.79
C LEU A 140 -5.11 4.44 10.59
N PHE A 141 -5.84 5.45 10.09
CA PHE A 141 -6.68 5.32 8.91
C PHE A 141 -5.87 4.91 7.69
N LEU A 142 -4.78 5.62 7.41
CA LEU A 142 -3.95 5.35 6.25
C LEU A 142 -3.26 3.98 6.37
N SER A 143 -2.88 3.59 7.59
CA SER A 143 -2.29 2.30 7.88
C SER A 143 -3.28 1.13 7.70
N PHE A 144 -4.52 1.27 8.14
CA PHE A 144 -5.50 0.20 7.96
C PHE A 144 -5.85 -0.02 6.49
N ILE A 145 -5.97 1.06 5.70
CA ILE A 145 -6.21 0.97 4.26
C ILE A 145 -5.07 0.27 3.56
N ALA A 146 -3.83 0.74 3.79
CA ALA A 146 -2.66 0.18 3.13
C ALA A 146 -2.45 -1.30 3.48
N PHE A 147 -2.59 -1.65 4.77
CA PHE A 147 -2.49 -3.02 5.24
C PHE A 147 -3.56 -3.93 4.63
N SER A 148 -4.82 -3.48 4.61
CA SER A 148 -5.92 -4.24 4.00
C SER A 148 -5.68 -4.49 2.51
N TYR A 149 -5.20 -3.48 1.79
CA TYR A 149 -4.90 -3.63 0.37
C TYR A 149 -3.71 -4.58 0.12
N SER A 150 -2.74 -4.62 1.02
CA SER A 150 -1.56 -5.48 0.91
C SER A 150 -1.90 -6.97 0.83
N PHE A 151 -2.95 -7.43 1.54
CA PHE A 151 -3.41 -8.82 1.46
C PHE A 151 -3.86 -9.25 0.06
N THR A 152 -4.13 -8.31 -0.85
CA THR A 152 -4.50 -8.62 -2.24
C THR A 152 -3.30 -8.89 -3.15
N LEU A 153 -2.10 -8.49 -2.74
CA LEU A 153 -0.88 -8.59 -3.55
C LEU A 153 -0.41 -10.03 -3.77
N PRO A 154 -0.34 -10.91 -2.75
CA PRO A 154 0.17 -12.28 -2.94
C PRO A 154 -0.65 -13.05 -3.97
N ASN A 155 -1.98 -12.93 -3.91
CA ASN A 155 -2.88 -13.54 -4.88
C ASN A 155 -2.69 -12.98 -6.29
N SER A 156 -2.46 -11.67 -6.44
CA SER A 156 -2.18 -11.09 -7.74
C SER A 156 -0.86 -11.61 -8.32
N LEU A 157 0.18 -11.71 -7.50
CA LEU A 157 1.49 -12.24 -7.88
C LEU A 157 1.41 -13.70 -8.32
N PHE A 158 0.76 -14.54 -7.51
CA PHE A 158 0.56 -15.95 -7.81
C PHE A 158 -0.14 -16.15 -9.16
N ASN A 159 -1.20 -15.39 -9.43
CA ASN A 159 -1.90 -15.45 -10.72
C ASN A 159 -1.02 -15.04 -11.90
N ILE A 160 -0.12 -14.06 -11.71
CA ILE A 160 0.83 -13.64 -12.75
C ILE A 160 1.86 -14.74 -13.01
N GLN A 161 2.42 -15.34 -11.95
CA GLN A 161 3.38 -16.43 -12.10
C GLN A 161 2.74 -17.67 -12.74
N LYS A 162 1.53 -18.04 -12.30
CA LYS A 162 0.76 -19.14 -12.89
C LYS A 162 0.54 -18.92 -14.39
N ALA A 163 0.08 -17.74 -14.78
CA ALA A 163 -0.12 -17.41 -16.20
C ALA A 163 1.19 -17.47 -17.01
N ARG A 164 2.33 -17.08 -16.40
CA ARG A 164 3.65 -17.20 -17.04
C ARG A 164 4.03 -18.66 -17.27
N VAL A 165 3.87 -19.51 -16.26
CA VAL A 165 4.17 -20.95 -16.34
C VAL A 165 3.27 -21.63 -17.37
N GLU A 166 1.96 -21.36 -17.34
CA GLU A 166 1.02 -21.93 -18.31
C GLU A 166 1.37 -21.54 -19.75
N LYS A 167 1.74 -20.28 -20.00
CA LYS A 167 2.15 -19.84 -21.34
C LYS A 167 3.45 -20.50 -21.81
N GLU A 168 4.42 -20.67 -20.90
CA GLU A 168 5.67 -21.36 -21.24
C GLU A 168 5.43 -22.85 -21.56
N ILE A 169 4.53 -23.52 -20.82
CA ILE A 169 4.13 -24.91 -21.12
C ILE A 169 3.47 -24.98 -22.51
N GLU A 170 2.57 -24.05 -22.82
CA GLU A 170 1.88 -24.00 -24.11
C GLU A 170 2.86 -23.81 -25.27
N ASN A 171 3.79 -22.85 -25.15
CA ASN A 171 4.85 -22.64 -26.15
C ASN A 171 5.67 -23.93 -26.40
N ARG A 172 5.98 -24.68 -25.34
CA ARG A 172 6.72 -25.95 -25.47
C ARG A 172 5.89 -27.05 -26.11
N ARG A 173 4.58 -27.10 -25.85
CA ARG A 173 3.66 -28.05 -26.50
C ARG A 173 3.56 -27.78 -28.00
N GLU A 174 3.44 -26.51 -28.38
CA GLU A 174 3.45 -26.09 -29.78
C GLU A 174 4.76 -26.48 -30.48
N GLN A 175 5.92 -26.26 -29.84
CA GLN A 175 7.22 -26.66 -30.37
C GLN A 175 7.39 -28.18 -30.49
N ALA A 176 6.82 -28.94 -29.55
CA ALA A 176 6.81 -30.40 -29.59
C ALA A 176 5.75 -30.98 -30.55
N ASN A 177 4.91 -30.13 -31.17
CA ASN A 177 3.80 -30.52 -32.04
C ASN A 177 2.76 -31.42 -31.33
N ILE A 178 2.66 -31.31 -30.00
CA ILE A 178 1.69 -32.03 -29.17
C ILE A 178 0.52 -31.07 -28.96
N LYS A 179 -0.62 -31.35 -29.61
CA LYS A 179 -1.88 -30.62 -29.38
C LYS A 179 -2.55 -31.04 -28.08
#